data_AF-A0A7S1SJX6-F1
#
_entry.id   AF-A0A7S1SJX6-F1
#
_cell.length_a   1.000
_cell.length_b   1.000
_cell.length_c   1.000
_cell.angle_alpha   90.00
_cell.angle_beta   90.00
_cell.angle_gamma   90.00
#
_symmetry.space_group_name_H-M   'P 1'
#
loop_
_entity.id
_entity.type
_entity.pdbx_description
1 polymer ?
#
loop_
_entity_poly.entity_id
_entity_poly.type
_entity_poly.pdbx_seq_one_letter_code
_entity_poly.pdbx_strand_id
1 'polypeptide(L)'
;WNTLNTLCWAIGSISGSMVEEQENRFLVTVIRDLLNLCEIMRGKDNKAVIASNIMYVVGQYPRFLRAHWKFLKTVVNKLFEFMHETHPGVQDMACDTFLKICNKCRR
;
A
#
# COMPACT_ATOMS: atom_id res chain seq x y z
N TRP A 1 -4.39 9.46 -14.26
CA TRP A 1 -3.67 8.86 -13.13
C TRP A 1 -2.96 9.86 -12.21
N ASN A 2 -2.47 11.00 -12.71
CA ASN A 2 -1.77 12.01 -11.88
C ASN A 2 -2.50 12.36 -10.57
N THR A 3 -3.81 12.67 -10.63
CA THR A 3 -4.60 13.02 -9.44
C THR A 3 -4.60 11.93 -8.36
N LEU A 4 -4.76 10.67 -8.75
CA LEU A 4 -4.73 9.54 -7.79
C LEU A 4 -3.33 9.41 -7.18
N ASN A 5 -2.29 9.48 -8.02
CA ASN A 5 -0.91 9.40 -7.56
C ASN A 5 -0.60 10.51 -6.56
N THR A 6 -0.89 11.77 -6.91
CA THR A 6 -0.67 12.91 -6.02
C THR A 6 -1.43 12.79 -4.70
N LEU A 7 -2.65 12.26 -4.74
CA LEU A 7 -3.44 12.02 -3.53
C LEU A 7 -2.79 10.96 -2.65
N CYS A 8 -2.43 9.80 -3.19
CA CYS A 8 -1.80 8.72 -2.44
C CYS A 8 -0.41 9.10 -1.93
N TRP A 9 0.34 9.93 -2.67
CA TRP A 9 1.60 10.52 -2.21
C TRP A 9 1.38 11.44 -1.02
N ALA A 10 0.39 12.34 -1.09
CA ALA A 10 0.02 13.22 0.01
C ALA A 10 -0.40 12.41 1.25
N ILE A 11 -1.26 11.40 1.07
CA ILE A 11 -1.66 10.48 2.14
C ILE A 11 -0.42 9.84 2.78
N GLY A 12 0.46 9.22 2.00
CA GLY A 12 1.65 8.58 2.56
C GLY A 12 2.61 9.57 3.26
N SER A 13 2.68 10.82 2.78
CA SER A 13 3.59 11.85 3.32
C SER A 13 3.23 12.33 4.73
N ILE A 14 1.96 12.18 5.13
CA ILE A 14 1.48 12.62 6.46
C ILE A 14 1.53 11.50 7.51
N SER A 15 2.24 10.40 7.23
CA SER A 15 2.37 9.28 8.19
C SER A 15 2.95 9.74 9.53
N GLY A 16 2.34 9.31 10.63
CA GLY A 16 2.76 9.69 11.98
C GLY A 16 2.31 11.08 12.45
N SER A 17 1.61 11.85 11.61
CA SER A 17 1.04 13.15 12.01
C SER A 17 -0.29 13.04 12.79
N MET A 18 -0.93 11.87 12.75
CA MET A 18 -2.20 11.59 13.44
C MET A 18 -1.99 10.75 14.70
N VAL A 19 -2.90 10.88 15.66
CA VAL A 19 -3.01 9.93 16.79
C VAL A 19 -3.38 8.54 16.27
N GLU A 20 -2.93 7.49 16.96
CA GLU A 20 -3.00 6.11 16.45
C GLU A 20 -4.41 5.65 16.09
N GLU A 21 -5.39 5.94 16.94
CA GLU A 21 -6.79 5.56 16.70
C GLU A 21 -7.37 6.25 15.44
N GLN A 22 -7.01 7.51 15.22
CA GLN A 22 -7.42 8.27 14.03
C GLN A 22 -6.71 7.75 12.78
N GLU A 23 -5.40 7.49 12.86
CA GLU A 23 -4.60 6.92 11.78
C GLU A 23 -5.16 5.55 11.35
N ASN A 24 -5.52 4.69 12.31
CA ASN A 24 -6.10 3.38 12.04
C ASN A 24 -7.42 3.49 11.26
N ARG A 25 -8.34 4.35 11.72
CA ARG A 25 -9.63 4.58 11.02
C ARG A 25 -9.41 5.15 9.62
N PHE A 26 -8.54 6.13 9.51
CA PHE A 26 -8.20 6.77 8.24
C PHE A 26 -7.64 5.76 7.23
N LEU A 27 -6.66 4.93 7.63
CA LEU A 27 -6.04 3.94 6.75
C LEU A 27 -7.01 2.83 6.33
N VAL A 28 -7.87 2.37 7.24
CA VAL A 28 -8.88 1.37 6.89
C VAL A 28 -9.81 1.88 5.79
N THR A 29 -10.22 3.15 5.85
CA THR A 29 -11.04 3.77 4.81
C THR A 29 -10.26 3.91 3.50
N VAL A 30 -9.07 4.51 3.53
CA VAL A 30 -8.24 4.71 2.33
C VAL A 30 -7.94 3.40 1.61
N ILE A 31 -7.48 2.38 2.34
CA ILE A 31 -7.11 1.09 1.74
C ILE A 31 -8.34 0.41 1.13
N ARG A 32 -9.49 0.47 1.81
CA ARG A 32 -10.75 -0.10 1.29
C ARG A 32 -11.19 0.57 0.01
N ASP A 33 -11.16 1.89 -0.03
CA ASP A 33 -11.57 2.66 -1.20
C ASP A 33 -10.64 2.43 -2.40
N LEU A 34 -9.32 2.33 -2.16
CA LEU A 34 -8.36 1.99 -3.20
C LEU A 34 -8.52 0.54 -3.71
N LEU A 35 -8.80 -0.43 -2.83
CA LEU A 35 -9.09 -1.80 -3.23
C LEU A 35 -10.37 -1.87 -4.07
N ASN A 36 -11.43 -1.19 -3.64
CA ASN A 36 -12.68 -1.08 -4.40
C ASN A 36 -12.44 -0.43 -5.78
N LEU A 37 -11.64 0.63 -5.84
CA LEU A 37 -11.24 1.28 -7.09
C LEU A 37 -10.49 0.28 -8.00
N CYS A 38 -9.59 -0.53 -7.45
CA CYS A 38 -8.86 -1.56 -8.20
C CYS A 38 -9.78 -2.62 -8.80
N GLU A 39 -10.84 -3.01 -8.09
CA GLU A 39 -11.82 -3.99 -8.56
C GLU A 39 -12.70 -3.46 -9.71
N ILE A 40 -13.18 -2.21 -9.61
CA ILE A 40 -14.07 -1.64 -10.64
C ILE A 40 -13.32 -1.23 -11.91
N MET A 41 -12.04 -0.89 -11.79
CA MET A 41 -11.25 -0.43 -12.93
C MET A 41 -10.81 -1.59 -13.82
N ARG A 42 -11.04 -1.44 -15.13
CA ARG A 42 -10.66 -2.41 -16.15
C ARG A 42 -9.29 -2.07 -16.74
N GLY A 43 -8.58 -3.09 -17.22
CA GLY A 43 -7.28 -2.95 -17.88
C GLY A 43 -6.10 -3.11 -16.91
N LYS A 44 -5.05 -3.82 -17.36
CA LYS A 44 -3.88 -4.14 -16.54
C LYS A 44 -3.14 -2.89 -16.07
N ASP A 45 -2.95 -1.91 -16.96
CA ASP A 45 -2.21 -0.68 -16.65
C ASP A 45 -2.90 0.13 -15.55
N ASN A 46 -4.23 0.22 -15.60
CA ASN A 46 -5.04 0.90 -14.60
C ASN A 46 -4.91 0.21 -13.23
N LYS A 47 -4.99 -1.13 -13.21
CA LYS A 47 -4.80 -1.93 -11.99
C LYS A 47 -3.38 -1.81 -11.44
N ALA A 48 -2.37 -1.78 -12.30
CA ALA A 48 -0.98 -1.60 -11.90
C ALA A 48 -0.77 -0.24 -11.22
N VAL A 49 -1.33 0.84 -11.77
CA VAL A 49 -1.27 2.16 -11.14
C VAL A 49 -1.96 2.16 -9.77
N ILE A 50 -3.15 1.57 -9.63
CA ILE A 50 -3.85 1.55 -8.34
C ILE A 50 -3.11 0.67 -7.32
N ALA A 51 -2.63 -0.52 -7.73
CA ALA A 51 -1.83 -1.40 -6.88
C ALA A 51 -0.55 -0.70 -6.40
N SER A 52 0.10 0.06 -7.27
CA SER A 52 1.30 0.84 -6.92
C SER A 52 1.02 1.87 -5.81
N ASN A 53 -0.13 2.54 -5.89
CA ASN A 53 -0.57 3.49 -4.87
C ASN A 53 -0.93 2.82 -3.55
N ILE A 54 -1.58 1.65 -3.59
CA ILE A 54 -1.84 0.84 -2.39
C ILE A 54 -0.53 0.42 -1.71
N MET A 55 0.41 -0.12 -2.48
CA MET A 55 1.74 -0.53 -1.97
C MET A 55 2.48 0.65 -1.36
N TYR A 56 2.49 1.80 -2.03
CA TYR A 56 3.09 3.02 -1.50
C TYR A 56 2.45 3.43 -0.17
N VAL A 57 1.12 3.59 -0.11
CA VAL A 57 0.42 4.00 1.11
C VAL A 57 0.72 3.01 2.23
N VAL A 58 0.48 1.71 2.04
CA VAL A 58 0.71 0.69 3.07
C VAL A 58 2.16 0.69 3.56
N GLY A 59 3.13 0.82 2.65
CA GLY A 59 4.55 0.90 2.99
C GLY A 59 4.96 2.15 3.79
N GLN A 60 4.15 3.22 3.81
CA GLN A 60 4.41 4.40 4.63
C GLN A 60 3.97 4.25 6.09
N TYR A 61 3.10 3.30 6.44
CA TYR A 61 2.49 3.21 7.78
C TYR A 61 2.89 1.96 8.57
N PRO A 62 4.15 1.84 9.02
CA PRO A 62 4.62 0.67 9.78
C PRO A 62 4.02 0.57 11.19
N ARG A 63 3.55 1.67 11.80
CA ARG A 63 2.83 1.63 13.09
C ARG A 63 1.53 0.83 12.96
N PHE A 64 0.71 1.17 11.96
CA PHE A 64 -0.51 0.43 11.62
C PHE A 64 -0.21 -1.05 11.35
N LEU A 65 0.79 -1.35 10.53
CA LEU A 65 1.16 -2.73 10.19
C LEU A 65 1.58 -3.56 11.41
N ARG A 66 2.38 -2.99 12.32
CA ARG A 66 2.85 -3.67 13.54
C ARG A 66 1.70 -3.99 14.49
N ALA A 67 0.67 -3.13 14.57
CA ALA A 67 -0.51 -3.37 15.38
C ALA A 67 -1.47 -4.42 14.78
N HIS A 68 -1.38 -4.70 13.47
CA HIS A 68 -2.34 -5.55 12.76
C HIS A 68 -1.67 -6.72 12.04
N TRP A 69 -1.16 -7.70 12.81
CA TRP A 69 -0.40 -8.84 12.26
C TRP A 69 -1.07 -9.59 11.11
N LYS A 70 -2.37 -9.90 11.22
CA LYS A 70 -3.11 -10.59 10.15
C LYS A 70 -3.06 -9.79 8.85
N PHE A 71 -3.22 -8.47 8.94
CA PHE A 71 -3.17 -7.58 7.79
C PHE A 71 -1.75 -7.47 7.23
N LEU A 72 -0.73 -7.32 8.09
CA LEU A 72 0.68 -7.34 7.67
C LEU A 72 1.02 -8.63 6.90
N LYS A 73 0.58 -9.80 7.39
CA LYS A 73 0.77 -11.08 6.68
C LYS A 73 0.12 -11.07 5.29
N THR A 74 -1.11 -10.56 5.18
CA THR A 74 -1.80 -10.42 3.89
C THR A 74 -1.03 -9.51 2.93
N VAL A 75 -0.53 -8.37 3.41
CA VAL A 75 0.27 -7.44 2.61
C VAL A 75 1.53 -8.12 2.09
N VAL A 76 2.29 -8.80 2.96
CA VAL A 76 3.53 -9.50 2.57
C VAL A 76 3.27 -10.58 1.52
N ASN A 77 2.23 -11.40 1.71
CA ASN A 77 1.85 -12.40 0.71
C ASN A 77 1.51 -11.74 -0.63
N LYS A 78 0.81 -10.60 -0.61
CA LYS A 78 0.45 -9.88 -1.83
C LYS A 78 1.66 -9.26 -2.53
N LEU A 79 2.64 -8.78 -1.78
CA LEU A 79 3.92 -8.33 -2.34
C LEU A 79 4.64 -9.47 -3.06
N PHE A 80 4.65 -10.68 -2.50
CA PHE A 80 5.21 -11.84 -3.19
C PHE A 80 4.46 -12.19 -4.48
N GLU A 81 3.13 -12.08 -4.50
CA GLU A 81 2.36 -12.23 -5.75
C GLU A 81 2.79 -11.17 -6.79
N PHE A 82 2.93 -9.91 -6.37
CA PHE A 82 3.36 -8.83 -7.26
C PHE A 82 4.81 -8.94 -7.75
N MET A 83 5.68 -9.61 -7.01
CA MET A 83 7.03 -9.94 -7.51
C MET A 83 7.00 -10.89 -8.70
N HIS A 84 5.89 -11.60 -8.95
CA HIS A 84 5.70 -12.45 -10.13
C HIS A 84 4.90 -11.75 -11.25
N GLU A 85 4.48 -10.49 -11.06
CA GLU A 85 3.77 -9.73 -12.08
C GLU A 85 4.74 -9.23 -13.16
N THR A 86 4.31 -9.25 -14.43
CA THR A 86 5.14 -8.90 -15.59
C THR A 86 4.98 -7.45 -16.04
N HIS A 87 4.01 -6.74 -15.47
CA HIS A 87 3.79 -5.32 -15.78
C HIS A 87 5.00 -4.48 -15.32
N PRO A 88 5.58 -3.64 -16.20
CA PRO A 88 6.79 -2.87 -15.88
C PRO A 88 6.68 -2.07 -14.57
N GLY A 89 7.72 -2.15 -13.74
CA GLY A 89 7.83 -1.40 -12.48
C GLY A 89 7.05 -1.96 -11.28
N VAL A 90 6.14 -2.92 -11.48
CA VAL A 90 5.40 -3.54 -10.36
C VAL A 90 6.31 -4.40 -9.48
N GLN A 91 7.22 -5.15 -10.08
CA GLN A 91 8.17 -6.00 -9.35
C GLN A 91 9.12 -5.18 -8.49
N ASP A 92 9.73 -4.15 -9.06
CA ASP A 92 10.66 -3.25 -8.34
C ASP A 92 9.97 -2.61 -7.13
N MET A 93 8.75 -2.08 -7.33
CA MET A 93 7.98 -1.49 -6.25
C MET A 93 7.60 -2.52 -5.17
N ALA A 94 7.27 -3.75 -5.55
CA ALA A 94 6.97 -4.81 -4.59
C ALA A 94 8.19 -5.14 -3.73
N CYS A 95 9.38 -5.25 -4.34
CA CYS A 95 10.65 -5.46 -3.66
C CYS A 95 11.01 -4.29 -2.72
N ASP A 96 10.92 -3.05 -3.18
CA ASP A 96 11.21 -1.86 -2.38
C ASP A 96 10.26 -1.74 -1.18
N THR A 97 8.97 -1.97 -1.41
CA THR A 97 7.95 -1.95 -0.36
C THR A 97 8.20 -3.08 0.65
N PHE A 98 8.53 -4.27 0.18
CA PHE A 98 8.86 -5.41 1.05
C PHE A 98 10.07 -5.11 1.93
N LEU A 99 11.17 -4.63 1.35
CA LEU A 99 12.38 -4.25 2.08
C LEU A 99 12.07 -3.19 3.15
N LYS A 100 11.27 -2.17 2.79
CA LYS A 100 10.83 -1.13 3.73
C LYS A 100 10.04 -1.72 4.90
N ILE A 101 9.09 -2.61 4.63
CA ILE A 101 8.30 -3.30 5.66
C ILE A 101 9.20 -4.15 6.55
N CYS A 102 10.10 -4.95 5.99
CA CYS A 102 11.06 -5.77 6.75
C CYS A 102 11.89 -4.91 7.71
N ASN A 103 12.38 -3.76 7.25
CA ASN A 103 13.20 -2.87 8.06
C ASN A 103 12.42 -2.17 9.18
N LYS A 104 11.14 -1.86 8.97
CA LYS A 104 10.31 -1.07 9.92
C LYS A 104 9.43 -1.93 10.83
N CYS A 105 9.16 -3.17 10.45
CA CYS A 105 8.28 -4.09 11.18
C CYS A 105 9.04 -5.30 11.78
N ARG A 106 10.39 -5.29 11.77
CA ARG A 106 11.20 -6.29 12.49
C ARG A 106 10.90 -6.23 13.99
N ARG A 107 10.83 -7.40 14.64
CA ARG A 107 10.75 -7.53 16.09
C ARG A 107 12.10 -7.26 16.74
#